data_AF-A0A357N7W8-F1
#
_entry.id   AF-A0A357N7W8-F1
#
_cell.length_a   1.000
_cell.length_b   1.000
_cell.length_c   1.000
_cell.angle_alpha   90.00
_cell.angle_beta   90.00
_cell.angle_gamma   90.00
#
_symmetry.space_group_name_H-M   'P 1'
#
loop_
_entity.id
_entity.type
_entity.pdbx_description
1 polymer ?
#
loop_
_entity_poly.entity_id
_entity_poly.type
_entity_poly.pdbx_seq_one_letter_code
_entity_poly.pdbx_strand_id
1 'polypeptide(L)' 'MRIMGLDVGDRTIGVAVSDALGWTAQGVEVIRRTSLD' A
#
# COMPACT_ATOMS: atom_id res chain seq x y z
N MET A 1 14.23 -1.87 -8.80
CA MET A 1 12.99 -2.55 -8.36
C MET A 1 12.32 -1.70 -7.29
N ARG A 2 10.99 -1.65 -7.22
CA ARG A 2 10.27 -0.90 -6.17
C ARG A 2 9.85 -1.84 -5.05
N ILE A 3 9.75 -1.32 -3.83
CA ILE A 3 9.23 -2.03 -2.65
C ILE A 3 7.78 -1.61 -2.45
N MET A 4 6.87 -2.55 -2.16
CA MET A 4 5.47 -2.26 -1.85
C MET A 4 5.25 -2.32 -0.33
N GLY A 5 4.60 -1.29 0.22
CA GLY A 5 4.12 -1.25 1.58
C GLY A 5 2.60 -1.40 1.64
N LEU A 6 2.13 -2.23 2.56
CA LEU A 6 0.70 -2.45 2.83
C LEU A 6 0.41 -2.10 4.29
N ASP A 7 -0.45 -1.10 4.49
CA ASP A 7 -0.99 -0.74 5.80
C ASP A 7 -2.39 -1.37 5.94
N VAL A 8 -2.45 -2.52 6.62
CA VAL A 8 -3.66 -3.36 6.68
C VAL A 8 -4.50 -2.98 7.90
N GLY A 9 -5.57 -2.22 7.67
CA GLY A 9 -6.58 -1.92 8.68
C GLY A 9 -7.83 -2.81 8.55
N ASP A 10 -8.73 -2.69 9.53
CA ASP A 10 -9.95 -3.50 9.58
C ASP A 10 -10.86 -3.30 8.36
N ARG A 11 -10.96 -2.07 7.85
CA ARG A 11 -11.88 -1.66 6.77
C ARG A 11 -11.18 -1.34 5.46
N THR A 12 -9.91 -0.98 5.50
CA THR A 12 -9.17 -0.46 4.34
C THR A 12 -7.73 -0.91 4.37
N ILE A 13 -7.11 -0.99 3.20
CA ILE A 13 -5.68 -1.26 3.04
C ILE A 13 -5.06 -0.07 2.32
N GLY A 14 -4.14 0.62 2.98
CA GLY A 14 -3.33 1.64 2.34
C GLY A 14 -2.22 1.00 1.53
N VAL A 15 -2.05 1.40 0.27
CA VAL A 15 -1.00 0.89 -0.62
C VAL A 15 -0.04 2.00 -0.97
N ALA A 16 1.25 1.75 -0.76
CA ALA A 16 2.32 2.63 -1.19
C ALA A 16 3.44 1.84 -1.87
N VAL A 17 4.20 2.50 -2.74
CA VAL A 17 5.43 1.94 -3.33
C VAL A 17 6.60 2.87 -3.13
N SER A 18 7.82 2.34 -3.04
CA SER A 18 9.01 3.17 -2.99
C SER A 18 9.19 3.95 -4.30
N ASP A 19 9.80 5.14 -4.20
CA ASP A 19 10.34 5.83 -5.36
C ASP A 19 11.46 5.01 -6.05
N ALA A 20 12.00 5.53 -7.15
CA ALA A 20 13.04 4.86 -7.92
C ALA A 20 14.40 4.75 -7.20
N LEU A 21 14.64 5.63 -6.22
CA LEU A 21 15.87 5.67 -5.42
C LEU A 21 15.73 4.84 -4.12
N GLY A 22 14.52 4.41 -3.78
CA GLY A 22 14.20 3.68 -2.56
C GLY A 22 14.13 4.56 -1.30
N TRP A 23 14.03 5.89 -1.43
CA TRP A 23 14.08 6.79 -0.27
C TRP A 23 12.69 7.02 0.33
N THR A 24 11.73 7.40 -0.52
CA THR A 24 10.40 7.82 -0.08
C THR A 24 9.33 6.82 -0.49
N ALA A 25 8.28 6.71 0.33
CA ALA A 25 7.07 5.98 -0.02
C ALA A 25 6.10 6.93 -0.76
N GLN A 26 5.59 6.45 -1.90
CA GLN A 26 4.63 7.15 -2.73
C GLN A 26 3.27 6.46 -2.58
N GLY A 27 2.27 7.20 -2.09
CA GLY A 27 0.90 6.69 -1.96
C GLY A 27 0.33 6.33 -3.33
N VAL A 28 -0.23 5.13 -3.44
CA VAL A 28 -0.84 4.64 -4.69
C VAL A 28 -2.36 4.74 -4.59
N GLU A 29 -2.95 4.05 -3.62
CA GLU A 29 -4.39 4.05 -3.40
C GLU A 29 -4.74 3.54 -1.99
N VAL A 30 -6.01 3.68 -1.64
CA VAL A 30 -6.61 3.05 -0.46
C VAL A 30 -7.69 2.09 -0.93
N ILE A 31 -7.49 0.80 -0.68
CA ILE A 31 -8.43 -0.26 -1.09
C ILE A 31 -9.44 -0.49 0.03
N ARG A 32 -10.73 -0.59 -0.29
CA ARG A 32 -11.74 -1.06 0.67
C ARG A 32 -11.54 -2.56 0.89
N ARG A 33 -11.21 -2.94 2.12
CA ARG A 33 -11.02 -4.34 2.47
C ARG A 33 -12.37 -5.07 2.40
N THR A 34 -12.43 -6.07 1.54
CA THR A 34 -13.53 -7.05 1.50
C THR A 34 -13.03 -8.35 2.11
N SER A 35 -13.89 -9.03 2.87
CA SER A 35 -13.62 -10.40 3.29
C SER A 35 -13.65 -11.28 2.05
N LEU A 36 -12.60 -12.07 1.86
CA LEU A 36 -12.65 -13.25 0.99
C LEU A 36 -13.14 -14.36 1.91
N ASP A 37 -14.45 -14.58 1.95
CA ASP A 37 -14.99 -15.78 2.57
C ASP A 37 -14.54 -17.01 1.76
#